data_AF-A0A2U1N9Z0-F1
#
_entry.id   AF-A0A2U1N9Z0-F1
#
_cell.length_a   1.000
_cell.length_b   1.000
_cell.length_c   1.000
_cell.angle_alpha   90.00
_cell.angle_beta   90.00
_cell.angle_gamma   90.00
#
_symmetry.space_group_name_H-M   'P 1'
#
loop_
_entity.id
_entity.type
_entity.pdbx_description
1 polymer ?
#
loop_
_entity_poly.entity_id
_entity_poly.type
_entity_poly.pdbx_seq_one_letter_code
_entity_poly.pdbx_strand_id
1 'polypeptide(L)'
;MLYDSLGSKKDKDLSHWDRNFRQIFQAHLPIYLIKSEVMARRNMDPNTYHVSFMYETNVPRQGGLYGDCGIWVTIFLNRLSQNKPLSFRKPVQAALAYCEHLAEFYWKYKIPVPKGSTQ
;
A
#
# COMPACT_ATOMS: atom_id res chain seq x y z
N MET A 1 7.86 -7.47 -1.61
CA MET A 1 7.60 -6.60 -2.78
C MET A 1 6.88 -5.36 -2.27
N LEU A 2 7.41 -4.16 -2.54
CA LEU A 2 6.75 -2.91 -2.18
C LEU A 2 5.78 -2.55 -3.31
N TYR A 3 4.50 -2.36 -2.99
CA TYR A 3 3.54 -1.85 -3.96
C TYR A 3 3.54 -0.32 -3.91
N ASP A 4 3.90 0.31 -5.03
CA ASP A 4 3.82 1.74 -5.25
C ASP A 4 2.91 1.98 -6.46
N SER A 5 1.75 2.59 -6.23
CA SER A 5 0.76 2.85 -7.27
C SER A 5 1.22 3.92 -8.28
N LEU A 6 2.27 4.70 -7.99
CA LEU A 6 2.95 5.56 -8.99
C LEU A 6 3.80 4.75 -9.98
N GLY A 7 4.08 3.48 -9.65
CA GLY A 7 4.89 2.58 -10.46
C GLY A 7 6.40 2.75 -10.24
N SER A 8 7.17 1.90 -10.92
CA SER A 8 8.63 1.89 -10.83
C SER A 8 9.25 3.17 -11.42
N LYS A 9 10.02 3.90 -10.62
CA LYS A 9 11.03 4.84 -11.13
C LYS A 9 12.32 4.06 -11.40
N LYS A 10 13.04 4.38 -12.48
CA LYS A 10 14.41 3.85 -12.65
C LYS A 10 15.28 4.46 -11.54
N ASP A 11 16.33 3.78 -11.11
CA ASP A 11 17.17 4.28 -10.00
C ASP A 11 17.79 5.66 -10.27
N LYS A 12 18.11 5.94 -11.54
CA LYS A 12 18.57 7.25 -11.99
C LYS A 12 17.52 8.36 -11.85
N ASP A 13 16.24 8.00 -11.85
CA ASP A 13 15.10 8.92 -11.79
C ASP A 13 14.55 9.06 -10.34
N LEU A 14 15.21 8.43 -9.36
CA LEU A 14 14.84 8.57 -7.95
C LEU A 14 15.26 9.93 -7.41
N SER A 15 14.30 10.63 -6.81
CA SER A 15 14.57 11.85 -6.06
C SER A 15 15.47 11.56 -4.85
N HIS A 16 16.08 12.61 -4.31
CA HIS A 16 16.83 12.51 -3.06
C HIS A 16 15.96 11.95 -1.92
N TRP A 17 14.69 12.35 -1.87
CA TRP A 17 13.72 11.84 -0.91
C TRP A 17 13.48 10.34 -1.08
N ASP A 18 13.27 9.85 -2.30
CA ASP A 18 13.03 8.42 -2.56
C ASP A 18 14.20 7.56 -2.07
N ARG A 19 15.44 8.01 -2.32
CA ARG A 19 16.66 7.30 -1.90
C ARG A 19 16.80 7.28 -0.38
N ASN A 20 16.60 8.42 0.26
CA ASN A 20 16.71 8.54 1.72
C ASN A 20 15.64 7.68 2.42
N PHE A 21 14.39 7.72 1.94
CA PHE A 21 13.32 6.87 2.44
C PHE A 21 13.69 5.39 2.35
N ARG A 22 14.18 4.92 1.19
CA ARG A 22 14.57 3.52 1.01
C ARG A 22 15.65 3.09 2.00
N GLN A 23 16.70 3.90 2.16
CA GLN A 23 17.81 3.63 3.06
C GLN A 23 17.36 3.54 4.52
N ILE A 24 16.59 4.53 4.98
CA ILE A 24 16.05 4.57 6.35
C ILE A 24 15.14 3.36 6.57
N PHE A 25 14.22 3.09 5.64
CA PHE A 25 13.28 1.99 5.77
C PHE A 25 13.99 0.63 5.83
N GLN A 26 15.01 0.41 4.99
CA GLN A 26 15.82 -0.81 5.02
C GLN A 26 16.55 -1.01 6.35
N ALA A 27 17.11 0.05 6.93
CA ALA A 27 17.84 -0.03 8.19
C ALA A 27 16.91 -0.24 9.39
N HIS A 28 15.76 0.43 9.40
CA HIS A 28 14.89 0.49 10.59
C HIS A 28 13.82 -0.60 10.62
N LEU A 29 13.29 -1.06 9.47
CA LEU A 29 12.23 -2.07 9.46
C LEU A 29 12.63 -3.37 10.21
N PRO A 30 13.81 -3.98 9.98
CA PRO A 30 14.22 -5.16 10.73
C PRO A 30 14.22 -4.95 12.25
N ILE A 31 14.70 -3.79 12.72
CA ILE A 31 14.72 -3.43 14.15
C ILE A 31 13.29 -3.43 14.71
N TYR A 32 12.34 -2.84 13.98
CA TYR A 32 10.93 -2.85 14.39
C TYR A 32 10.32 -4.25 14.40
N LEU A 33 10.64 -5.09 13.42
CA LEU A 33 10.13 -6.46 13.33
C LEU A 33 10.67 -7.38 14.43
N ILE A 34 11.91 -7.14 14.90
CA ILE A 34 12.48 -7.81 16.07
C ILE A 34 11.76 -7.34 17.34
N LYS A 35 11.68 -6.01 17.56
CA LYS A 35 11.06 -5.43 18.76
C LYS A 35 9.58 -5.78 18.93
N SER A 36 8.87 -5.99 17.82
CA SER A 36 7.45 -6.38 17.81
C SER A 36 7.23 -7.90 17.75
N GLU A 37 8.30 -8.69 17.94
CA GLU A 37 8.30 -10.16 17.96
C GLU A 37 7.71 -10.79 16.69
N VAL A 38 7.65 -10.05 15.59
CA VAL A 38 7.10 -10.55 14.32
C VAL A 38 8.02 -11.61 13.75
N MET A 39 9.34 -11.37 13.77
CA MET A 39 10.32 -12.33 13.26
C MET A 39 10.26 -13.65 14.02
N ALA A 40 10.24 -13.61 15.35
CA ALA A 40 10.10 -14.79 16.19
C ALA A 40 8.80 -15.56 15.89
N ARG A 41 7.65 -14.87 15.87
CA ARG A 41 6.35 -15.49 15.57
C ARG A 41 6.24 -16.09 14.17
N ARG A 42 7.02 -15.59 13.22
CA ARG A 42 7.04 -16.05 11.82
C ARG A 42 8.20 -17.00 11.52
N ASN A 43 8.99 -17.40 12.53
CA ASN A 43 10.19 -18.22 12.37
C ASN A 43 11.16 -17.67 11.32
N MET A 44 11.38 -16.35 11.34
CA MET A 44 12.30 -15.64 10.45
C MET A 44 13.64 -15.43 11.14
N ASP A 45 14.74 -15.67 10.44
CA ASP A 45 16.09 -15.40 10.94
C ASP A 45 16.47 -13.92 10.66
N PRO A 46 16.73 -13.11 11.71
CA PRO A 46 17.13 -11.72 11.55
C PRO A 46 18.43 -11.53 10.77
N ASN A 47 19.33 -12.51 10.77
CA ASN A 47 20.64 -12.42 10.10
C ASN A 47 20.52 -12.58 8.57
N THR A 48 19.44 -13.21 8.11
CA THR A 48 19.18 -13.43 6.68
C THR A 48 18.01 -12.60 6.14
N TYR A 49 17.30 -11.88 7.02
CA TYR A 49 16.23 -10.99 6.62
C TYR A 49 16.78 -9.69 6.03
N HIS A 50 16.50 -9.47 4.74
CA HIS A 50 16.86 -8.24 4.04
C HIS A 50 15.64 -7.65 3.33
N VAL A 51 15.53 -6.33 3.38
CA VAL A 51 14.47 -5.59 2.70
C VAL A 51 14.96 -5.20 1.31
N SER A 52 14.26 -5.65 0.27
CA SER A 52 14.51 -5.24 -1.11
C SER A 52 13.31 -4.48 -1.68
N PHE A 53 13.61 -3.44 -2.46
CA PHE A 53 12.60 -2.68 -3.21
C PHE A 53 12.50 -3.23 -4.61
N MET A 54 11.64 -4.23 -4.79
CA MET A 54 11.24 -4.69 -6.12
C MET A 54 9.95 -3.99 -6.52
N TYR A 55 9.99 -3.32 -7.66
CA TYR A 55 8.80 -2.75 -8.28
C TYR A 55 8.28 -3.71 -9.33
N GLU A 56 7.01 -4.09 -9.18
CA GLU A 56 6.34 -4.83 -10.23
C GLU A 56 6.07 -3.89 -11.41
N THR A 57 6.39 -4.34 -12.62
CA THR A 57 6.20 -3.55 -13.85
C THR A 57 4.82 -3.76 -14.44
N ASN A 58 4.20 -4.91 -14.16
CA ASN A 58 2.91 -5.33 -14.71
C ASN A 58 1.73 -5.16 -13.72
N VAL A 59 1.86 -4.27 -12.74
CA VAL A 59 0.76 -3.92 -11.84
C VAL A 59 0.00 -2.69 -12.30
N PRO A 60 -1.31 -2.60 -11.98
CA PRO A 60 -2.09 -1.41 -12.18
C PRO A 60 -1.44 -0.20 -11.51
N ARG A 61 -1.38 0.89 -12.27
CA ARG A 61 -0.91 2.19 -11.80
C ARG A 61 -2.10 3.11 -11.60
N GLN A 62 -1.90 4.04 -10.69
CA GLN A 62 -2.86 5.06 -10.34
C GLN A 62 -3.13 5.97 -11.56
N GLY A 63 -4.38 6.31 -11.79
CA GLY A 63 -4.78 7.26 -12.82
C GLY A 63 -4.58 8.69 -12.33
N GLY A 64 -3.72 9.46 -13.00
CA GLY A 64 -3.28 10.78 -12.52
C GLY A 64 -4.36 11.84 -12.31
N LEU A 65 -5.60 11.63 -12.77
CA LEU A 65 -6.66 12.64 -12.67
C LEU A 65 -7.33 12.71 -11.29
N TYR A 66 -7.35 11.61 -10.53
CA TYR A 66 -8.15 11.52 -9.30
C TYR A 66 -7.37 11.15 -8.03
N GLY A 67 -6.06 10.93 -8.12
CA GLY A 67 -5.24 10.61 -6.93
C GLY A 67 -5.71 9.33 -6.22
N ASP A 68 -5.83 8.23 -6.97
CA ASP A 68 -6.38 6.94 -6.54
C ASP A 68 -5.38 6.05 -5.77
N CYS A 69 -4.28 6.61 -5.24
CA CYS A 69 -3.27 5.83 -4.52
C CYS A 69 -3.83 5.06 -3.31
N GLY A 70 -4.66 5.70 -2.48
CA GLY A 70 -5.28 5.06 -1.31
C GLY A 70 -6.25 3.93 -1.70
N ILE A 71 -6.91 4.08 -2.84
CA ILE A 71 -7.82 3.06 -3.39
C ILE A 71 -7.03 1.85 -3.87
N TRP A 72 -5.92 2.09 -4.58
CA TRP A 72 -5.02 1.02 -4.99
C TRP A 72 -4.38 0.28 -3.81
N VAL A 73 -3.99 0.99 -2.74
CA VAL A 73 -3.54 0.35 -1.50
C VAL A 73 -4.62 -0.56 -0.92
N THR A 74 -5.87 -0.11 -0.90
CA THR A 74 -7.00 -0.90 -0.37
C THR A 74 -7.27 -2.14 -1.25
N ILE A 75 -7.30 -1.97 -2.57
CA ILE A 75 -7.46 -3.07 -3.53
C ILE A 75 -6.33 -4.09 -3.38
N PHE A 76 -5.09 -3.61 -3.26
CA PHE A 76 -3.90 -4.44 -3.06
C PHE A 76 -4.02 -5.29 -1.81
N LEU A 77 -4.32 -4.68 -0.66
CA LEU A 77 -4.46 -5.41 0.61
C LEU A 77 -5.57 -6.44 0.55
N ASN A 78 -6.72 -6.11 -0.04
CA ASN A 78 -7.84 -7.03 -0.20
C ASN A 78 -7.52 -8.21 -1.12
N ARG A 79 -6.77 -7.98 -2.21
CA ARG A 79 -6.34 -9.07 -3.10
C ARG A 79 -5.28 -9.94 -2.45
N LEU A 80 -4.32 -9.33 -1.76
CA LEU A 80 -3.24 -10.00 -1.04
C LEU A 80 -3.80 -10.92 0.06
N SER A 81 -4.76 -10.45 0.86
CA SER A 81 -5.38 -11.27 1.92
C SER A 81 -6.13 -12.49 1.40
N GLN A 82 -6.57 -12.44 0.14
CA GLN A 82 -7.29 -13.52 -0.55
C GLN A 82 -6.40 -14.33 -1.48
N ASN A 83 -5.08 -14.08 -1.50
CA ASN A 83 -4.12 -14.68 -2.44
C ASN A 83 -4.57 -14.56 -3.92
N LYS A 84 -5.14 -13.40 -4.30
CA LYS A 84 -5.62 -13.12 -5.66
C LYS A 84 -4.62 -12.22 -6.41
N PRO A 85 -4.47 -12.40 -7.73
CA PRO A 85 -3.56 -11.57 -8.53
C PRO A 85 -4.07 -10.13 -8.67
N LEU A 86 -3.13 -9.20 -8.89
CA LEU A 86 -3.37 -7.79 -9.20
C LEU A 86 -3.45 -7.56 -10.73
N SER A 87 -4.30 -8.31 -11.42
CA SER A 87 -4.51 -8.14 -12.87
C SER A 87 -5.84 -7.44 -13.14
N PHE A 88 -5.79 -6.28 -13.80
CA PHE A 88 -6.97 -5.49 -14.14
C PHE A 88 -6.88 -5.01 -15.59
N ARG A 89 -7.88 -5.37 -16.41
CA ARG A 89 -7.96 -4.96 -17.83
C ARG A 89 -8.15 -3.45 -18.00
N LYS A 90 -8.87 -2.83 -17.05
CA LYS A 90 -9.25 -1.42 -17.07
C LYS A 90 -8.99 -0.79 -15.69
N PRO A 91 -7.73 -0.48 -15.35
CA PRO A 91 -7.33 0.00 -14.02
C PRO A 91 -8.12 1.20 -13.51
N VAL A 92 -8.28 2.24 -14.34
CA VAL A 92 -8.98 3.47 -13.96
C VAL A 92 -10.45 3.19 -13.62
N GLN A 93 -11.13 2.42 -14.46
CA GLN A 93 -12.54 2.05 -14.23
C GLN A 93 -12.68 1.17 -12.99
N ALA A 94 -11.72 0.27 -12.74
CA ALA A 94 -11.72 -0.54 -11.54
C ALA A 94 -11.54 0.31 -10.27
N ALA A 95 -10.63 1.29 -10.29
CA ALA A 95 -10.45 2.22 -9.18
C ALA A 95 -11.71 3.05 -8.93
N LEU A 96 -12.33 3.61 -9.98
CA LEU A 96 -13.57 4.38 -9.87
C LEU A 96 -14.72 3.56 -9.29
N ALA A 97 -14.97 2.35 -9.81
CA ALA A 97 -16.01 1.47 -9.28
C ALA A 97 -15.75 1.11 -7.80
N TYR A 98 -14.48 0.97 -7.41
CA TYR A 98 -14.12 0.72 -6.02
C TYR A 98 -14.36 1.93 -5.12
N CYS A 99 -14.04 3.15 -5.61
CA CYS A 99 -14.37 4.40 -4.92
C CYS A 99 -15.88 4.52 -4.67
N GLU A 100 -16.68 4.32 -5.72
CA GLU A 100 -18.15 4.38 -5.65
C GLU A 100 -18.68 3.39 -4.62
N HIS A 101 -18.20 2.15 -4.66
CA HIS A 101 -18.60 1.12 -3.70
C HIS A 101 -18.20 1.45 -2.26
N LEU A 102 -16.98 1.98 -2.05
CA LEU A 102 -16.54 2.43 -0.72
C LEU A 102 -17.36 3.61 -0.20
N ALA A 103 -17.76 4.54 -1.08
CA ALA A 103 -18.62 5.66 -0.73
C ALA A 103 -20.02 5.17 -0.32
N GLU A 104 -20.61 4.25 -1.07
CA GLU A 104 -21.87 3.59 -0.71
C GLU A 104 -21.77 2.85 0.63
N PHE A 105 -20.72 2.06 0.81
CA PHE A 105 -20.45 1.34 2.05
C PHE A 105 -20.34 2.31 3.23
N TYR A 106 -19.53 3.36 3.09
CA TYR A 106 -19.39 4.39 4.11
C TYR A 106 -20.75 5.02 4.44
N TRP A 107 -21.54 5.40 3.45
CA TRP A 107 -22.81 6.05 3.71
C TRP A 107 -23.83 5.13 4.38
N LYS A 108 -23.79 3.84 4.07
CA LYS A 108 -24.65 2.81 4.65
C LYS A 108 -24.29 2.51 6.11
N TYR A 109 -23.00 2.52 6.46
CA TYR A 109 -22.52 2.06 7.77
C TYR A 109 -21.87 3.15 8.63
N LYS A 110 -21.82 4.41 8.17
CA LYS A 110 -21.29 5.51 8.97
C LYS A 110 -22.03 5.60 10.30
N ILE A 111 -21.27 5.66 11.39
CA ILE A 111 -21.82 5.95 12.70
C ILE A 111 -22.19 7.44 12.72
N PRO A 112 -23.47 7.81 12.95
CA PRO A 112 -23.85 9.20 13.05
C PRO A 112 -23.06 9.89 14.17
N VAL A 113 -22.43 11.02 13.88
CA VAL A 113 -21.85 11.86 14.93
C VAL A 113 -23.01 12.41 15.77
N PRO A 114 -23.03 12.22 17.10
CA PRO A 114 -24.06 12.80 17.95
C PRO A 114 -24.09 14.31 17.77
N LYS A 115 -25.27 14.89 17.52
CA LYS A 115 -25.44 16.34 17.50
C LYS A 115 -25.26 16.86 18.93
N GLY A 116 -24.07 17.38 19.26
CA GLY A 116 -23.79 17.94 20.58
C GLY A 116 -22.31 18.10 20.95
N SER A 117 -21.37 17.54 20.19
CA SER A 117 -19.92 17.66 20.46
C SER A 117 -19.24 18.71 19.60
N THR A 118 -19.73 19.95 19.65
CA THR A 118 -18.92 21.15 19.38
C THR A 118 -18.63 21.78 20.73
N GLN A 119 -17.40 21.62 21.23
CA GLN A 119 -16.82 22.50 22.24
C GLN A 119 -16.55 23.87 21.62
#